data_AF-A0A7C6F480-F1
#
_entry.id   AF-A0A7C6F480-F1
#
_cell.length_a   1.000
_cell.length_b   1.000
_cell.length_c   1.000
_cell.angle_alpha   90.00
_cell.angle_beta   90.00
_cell.angle_gamma   90.00
#
_symmetry.space_group_name_H-M   'P 1'
#
loop_
_entity.id
_entity.type
_entity.pdbx_description
1 polymer ?
#
loop_
_entity_poly.entity_id
_entity_poly.type
_entity_poly.pdbx_seq_one_letter_code
_entity_poly.pdbx_strand_id
1 'polypeptide(L)'
;MFSVKSHPAIFAWKPVTAKGITVTNRTPVRYGDGSIFLCALRCLIPLLICMLILALSDRAYSEVQTEITPSGTTTVAPDGDASQINIAGGIHKGGNLFHSFERFSIGEGKTAFFQNTTQLSVENIISLVTGGESKIDGEINSREFGNANLFLVNPNGIIFGANAKLEVGGSFFATTAELLRFKDGSTLIPTTGGGGNLSSAPIAAFGFLDDITAPVQVNGSTLEATGGRGLTIAAGDIIINNGATLKANGGKIRLLSRTGSAGEIVLNSNPSDGEETNITLGMITIKDGATIKGTGEGSSIQIEAGTLLMEGERTKIKMKNSGDRAVIDINLSHSLSVSSGAAITTSSSGGNSAANIEITIDKGDVIVAGMSSGFIPKGSQISSSATGGGLAGNISISTVEGAVRITDSGNIQAASSGFGSAAAAGNITLEVDELVIENGGQITNQASGEGVGGTITVAANTLKISGEQPGIQSETTGSGDAGNIMIRPGENNLVVKGGGTISADSRGDNAIGNAGDISIDAAEGDILITDGVKISAKTITSGQGGNIKVVARNIDITDGASLTAESQFEGGNSPSNVDNQQYGTSGNISVSATDSVVIDGGKISLSTQQTDAGNIVIRGGKLFRMDN
;
A
#
# COMPACT_ATOMS: atom_id res chain seq x y z
N MET A 1 -50.87 -17.03 -46.74
CA MET A 1 -51.45 -18.37 -46.49
C MET A 1 -50.29 -19.35 -46.42
N PHE A 2 -50.02 -19.95 -45.26
CA PHE A 2 -48.90 -20.88 -45.07
C PHE A 2 -49.20 -22.27 -45.63
N SER A 3 -48.22 -22.93 -46.27
CA SER A 3 -47.97 -24.38 -46.09
C SER A 3 -46.62 -24.80 -46.67
N VAL A 4 -46.05 -25.87 -46.14
CA VAL A 4 -44.69 -26.39 -46.41
C VAL A 4 -44.74 -27.64 -47.27
N LYS A 5 -43.79 -27.83 -48.22
CA LYS A 5 -43.24 -29.17 -48.54
C LYS A 5 -41.94 -29.18 -49.36
N SER A 6 -40.94 -29.88 -48.79
CA SER A 6 -39.92 -30.77 -49.41
C SER A 6 -38.97 -30.28 -50.53
N HIS A 7 -37.66 -30.20 -50.18
CA HIS A 7 -36.49 -30.93 -50.74
C HIS A 7 -36.17 -30.92 -52.28
N PRO A 8 -34.91 -31.20 -52.72
CA PRO A 8 -33.62 -30.57 -52.39
C PRO A 8 -32.70 -30.38 -53.64
N ALA A 9 -31.52 -29.73 -53.54
CA ALA A 9 -30.23 -30.27 -54.04
C ALA A 9 -29.02 -29.27 -53.94
N ILE A 10 -27.91 -29.64 -53.27
CA ILE A 10 -26.55 -29.99 -53.79
C ILE A 10 -25.93 -28.93 -54.76
N PHE A 11 -24.82 -28.23 -54.46
CA PHE A 11 -23.39 -28.64 -54.45
C PHE A 11 -22.53 -27.48 -53.85
N ALA A 12 -21.29 -27.64 -53.35
CA ALA A 12 -20.36 -28.77 -53.38
C ALA A 12 -19.47 -28.84 -52.12
N TRP A 13 -19.40 -30.02 -51.51
CA TRP A 13 -18.18 -30.57 -50.88
C TRP A 13 -18.18 -32.06 -51.20
N LYS A 14 -17.27 -32.53 -52.06
CA LYS A 14 -17.03 -33.98 -52.27
C LYS A 14 -15.58 -34.28 -52.68
N PRO A 15 -15.11 -35.53 -52.44
CA PRO A 15 -13.72 -35.80 -52.12
C PRO A 15 -12.99 -36.59 -53.22
N VAL A 16 -11.70 -36.89 -52.99
CA VAL A 16 -11.02 -38.03 -53.60
C VAL A 16 -10.34 -38.88 -52.52
N THR A 17 -10.65 -40.18 -52.54
CA THR A 17 -10.03 -41.22 -51.70
C THR A 17 -8.95 -41.97 -52.49
N ALA A 18 -7.84 -42.33 -51.85
CA ALA A 18 -6.96 -43.42 -52.27
C ALA A 18 -6.70 -44.31 -51.04
N LYS A 19 -7.16 -45.57 -50.99
CA LYS A 19 -6.68 -46.79 -51.70
C LYS A 19 -5.29 -47.28 -51.26
N GLY A 20 -5.29 -48.39 -50.50
CA GLY A 20 -4.38 -49.52 -50.72
C GLY A 20 -3.14 -49.63 -49.84
N ILE A 21 -3.17 -50.57 -48.88
CA ILE A 21 -1.97 -51.17 -48.27
C ILE A 21 -2.11 -52.70 -48.29
N THR A 22 -1.17 -53.38 -48.94
CA THR A 22 -0.90 -54.83 -48.80
C THR A 22 0.57 -55.06 -49.17
N VAL A 23 1.47 -55.55 -48.30
CA VAL A 23 2.01 -56.94 -48.20
C VAL A 23 3.30 -56.85 -47.34
N THR A 24 3.74 -57.73 -46.42
CA THR A 24 3.14 -58.81 -45.57
C THR A 24 4.12 -59.17 -44.42
N ASN A 25 3.59 -59.56 -43.23
CA ASN A 25 3.95 -60.73 -42.36
C ASN A 25 5.41 -61.29 -42.33
N ARG A 26 6.07 -61.72 -41.22
CA ARG A 26 5.77 -62.05 -39.79
C ARG A 26 7.04 -61.70 -38.95
N THR A 27 7.07 -61.50 -37.62
CA THR A 27 6.77 -62.45 -36.50
C THR A 27 6.58 -61.70 -35.16
N PRO A 28 5.87 -62.28 -34.16
CA PRO A 28 5.65 -61.64 -32.87
C PRO A 28 6.81 -61.87 -31.88
N VAL A 29 7.24 -60.82 -31.19
CA VAL A 29 8.14 -60.90 -30.02
C VAL A 29 7.35 -60.55 -28.76
N ARG A 30 7.29 -61.49 -27.81
CA ARG A 30 6.83 -61.21 -26.45
C ARG A 30 7.88 -60.35 -25.75
N TYR A 31 7.48 -59.20 -25.19
CA TYR A 31 8.22 -58.60 -24.07
C TYR A 31 7.55 -59.03 -22.77
N GLY A 32 8.33 -59.64 -21.87
CA GLY A 32 7.86 -60.17 -20.60
C GLY A 32 7.82 -59.13 -19.49
N ASP A 33 7.18 -59.51 -18.38
CA ASP A 33 6.84 -58.68 -17.21
C ASP A 33 8.04 -58.24 -16.33
N GLY A 34 9.12 -57.74 -16.93
CA GLY A 34 10.32 -57.29 -16.22
C GLY A 34 10.55 -55.77 -16.22
N SER A 35 10.08 -55.05 -17.25
CA SER A 35 10.55 -53.68 -17.54
C SER A 35 9.83 -52.57 -16.76
N ILE A 36 8.58 -52.78 -16.36
CA ILE A 36 7.78 -51.76 -15.65
C ILE A 36 8.26 -51.62 -14.19
N PHE A 37 8.63 -52.73 -13.55
CA PHE A 37 9.16 -52.73 -12.18
C PHE A 37 10.48 -51.96 -12.04
N LEU A 38 11.41 -52.12 -13.00
CA LEU A 38 12.71 -51.42 -12.94
C LEU A 38 12.60 -49.90 -13.11
N CYS A 39 11.59 -49.41 -13.84
CA CYS A 39 11.38 -47.98 -14.02
C CYS A 39 10.71 -47.33 -12.80
N ALA A 40 9.73 -48.01 -12.20
CA ALA A 40 9.11 -47.55 -10.94
C ALA A 40 10.13 -47.48 -9.79
N LEU A 41 11.00 -48.50 -9.67
CA LEU A 41 12.01 -48.56 -8.62
C LEU A 41 13.08 -47.45 -8.74
N ARG A 42 13.41 -47.02 -9.97
CA ARG A 42 14.33 -45.91 -10.24
C ARG A 42 13.80 -44.53 -9.82
N CYS A 43 12.48 -44.35 -9.74
CA CYS A 43 11.89 -43.13 -9.18
C CYS A 43 11.60 -43.25 -7.68
N LEU A 44 11.24 -44.44 -7.18
CA LEU A 44 10.92 -44.62 -5.75
C LEU A 44 12.13 -44.45 -4.84
N ILE A 45 13.30 -44.96 -5.24
CA ILE A 45 14.52 -44.89 -4.42
C ILE A 45 14.97 -43.45 -4.13
N PRO A 46 15.15 -42.55 -5.12
CA PRO A 46 15.49 -41.15 -4.84
C PRO A 46 14.36 -40.40 -4.10
N LEU A 47 13.09 -40.77 -4.30
CA LEU A 47 11.97 -40.19 -3.55
C LEU A 47 11.99 -40.60 -2.07
N LEU A 48 12.24 -41.88 -1.76
CA LEU A 48 12.41 -42.36 -0.39
C LEU A 48 13.68 -41.78 0.24
N ILE A 49 14.79 -41.67 -0.48
CA ILE A 49 16.01 -41.03 0.02
C ILE A 49 15.76 -39.55 0.29
N CYS A 50 14.99 -38.85 -0.55
CA CYS A 50 14.62 -37.46 -0.30
C CYS A 50 13.70 -37.32 0.93
N MET A 51 12.67 -38.17 1.08
CA MET A 51 11.85 -38.22 2.29
C MET A 51 12.66 -38.59 3.54
N LEU A 52 13.64 -39.49 3.42
CA LEU A 52 14.49 -39.90 4.52
C LEU A 52 15.51 -38.81 4.88
N ILE A 53 16.01 -38.04 3.90
CA ILE A 53 16.83 -36.85 4.14
C ILE A 53 15.99 -35.73 4.79
N LEU A 54 14.72 -35.58 4.41
CA LEU A 54 13.78 -34.64 5.05
C LEU A 54 13.35 -35.09 6.46
N ALA A 55 13.34 -36.40 6.74
CA ALA A 55 13.02 -36.97 8.06
C ALA A 55 14.25 -37.15 8.97
N LEU A 56 15.46 -37.22 8.41
CA LEU A 56 16.74 -37.20 9.13
C LEU A 56 17.33 -35.79 9.23
N SER A 57 16.82 -34.83 8.46
CA SER A 57 16.89 -33.42 8.83
C SER A 57 15.90 -33.18 9.97
N ASP A 58 16.23 -33.72 11.15
CA ASP A 58 16.01 -32.96 12.37
C ASP A 58 16.67 -31.61 12.13
N ARG A 59 15.85 -30.63 11.75
CA ARG A 59 16.21 -29.24 11.98
C ARG A 59 16.27 -29.14 13.50
N ALA A 60 17.48 -29.26 14.03
CA ALA A 60 17.85 -28.69 15.31
C ALA A 60 17.66 -27.17 15.18
N TYR A 61 16.40 -26.73 15.21
CA TYR A 61 16.06 -25.38 15.54
C TYR A 61 16.68 -25.15 16.92
N SER A 62 17.63 -24.22 16.99
CA SER A 62 18.13 -23.74 18.26
C SER A 62 16.98 -23.01 18.94
N GLU A 63 16.18 -23.76 19.70
CA GLU A 63 15.11 -23.23 20.54
C GLU A 63 15.66 -22.06 21.36
N VAL A 64 14.94 -20.93 21.36
CA VAL A 64 15.39 -19.74 22.08
C VAL A 64 15.45 -20.09 23.55
N GLN A 65 16.66 -20.15 24.12
CA GLN A 65 16.83 -20.40 25.55
C GLN A 65 16.40 -19.14 26.32
N THR A 66 15.60 -19.32 27.38
CA THR A 66 15.28 -18.24 28.30
C THR A 66 16.51 -17.88 29.12
N GLU A 67 16.93 -16.62 29.00
CA GLU A 67 18.07 -16.06 29.71
C GLU A 67 17.71 -14.64 30.18
N ILE A 68 17.24 -14.54 31.42
CA ILE A 68 16.89 -13.27 32.06
C ILE A 68 17.84 -13.09 33.26
N THR A 69 18.94 -12.39 33.02
CA THR A 69 20.00 -12.16 34.01
C THR A 69 19.89 -10.72 34.53
N PRO A 70 19.45 -10.49 35.77
CA PRO A 70 19.27 -9.16 36.31
C PRO A 70 20.59 -8.45 36.64
N SER A 71 20.55 -7.13 36.70
CA SER A 71 21.59 -6.28 37.27
C SER A 71 20.99 -5.20 38.20
N GLY A 72 21.86 -4.60 39.03
CA GLY A 72 21.45 -3.60 40.02
C GLY A 72 20.50 -4.18 41.09
N THR A 73 19.35 -3.53 41.29
CA THR A 73 18.32 -3.93 42.28
C THR A 73 17.19 -4.76 41.67
N THR A 74 17.31 -5.19 40.42
CA THR A 74 16.31 -6.07 39.78
C THR A 74 16.44 -7.48 40.34
N THR A 75 15.31 -8.12 40.67
CA THR A 75 15.28 -9.52 41.11
C THR A 75 14.53 -10.36 40.10
N VAL A 76 15.11 -11.50 39.71
CA VAL A 76 14.53 -12.46 38.77
C VAL A 76 14.49 -13.82 39.45
N ALA A 77 13.33 -14.47 39.45
CA ALA A 77 13.15 -15.81 39.99
C ALA A 77 12.11 -16.58 39.17
N PRO A 78 12.33 -17.87 38.83
CA PRO A 78 11.27 -18.70 38.27
C PRO A 78 10.14 -18.88 39.29
N ASP A 79 8.89 -18.86 38.82
CA ASP A 79 7.76 -19.36 39.59
C ASP A 79 7.58 -20.86 39.34
N GLY A 80 7.19 -21.62 40.36
CA GLY A 80 6.79 -23.03 40.27
C GLY A 80 7.57 -23.91 39.28
N ASP A 81 6.96 -24.15 38.10
CA ASP A 81 7.45 -25.02 37.02
C ASP A 81 8.42 -24.31 36.04
N ALA A 82 8.82 -23.09 36.36
CA ALA A 82 9.62 -22.18 35.54
C ALA A 82 9.03 -21.91 34.15
N SER A 83 7.71 -22.03 33.95
CA SER A 83 7.01 -21.44 32.79
C SER A 83 6.98 -19.92 32.92
N GLN A 84 6.65 -19.42 34.11
CA GLN A 84 6.70 -18.01 34.45
C GLN A 84 8.02 -17.66 35.14
N ILE A 85 8.63 -16.55 34.75
CA ILE A 85 9.81 -15.94 35.35
C ILE A 85 9.39 -14.60 35.95
N ASN A 86 9.33 -14.56 37.28
CA ASN A 86 8.93 -13.38 38.04
C ASN A 86 10.06 -12.34 38.07
N ILE A 87 9.73 -11.11 37.70
CA ILE A 87 10.60 -9.94 37.71
C ILE A 87 10.04 -8.95 38.74
N ALA A 88 10.87 -8.57 39.71
CA ALA A 88 10.50 -7.66 40.78
C ALA A 88 11.70 -6.76 41.18
N GLY A 89 11.53 -5.95 42.23
CA GLY A 89 12.55 -5.00 42.67
C GLY A 89 12.66 -3.80 41.72
N GLY A 90 13.87 -3.49 41.27
CA GLY A 90 14.15 -2.31 40.44
C GLY A 90 14.29 -1.02 41.27
N ILE A 91 14.26 0.13 40.60
CA ILE A 91 14.38 1.45 41.24
C ILE A 91 13.19 2.32 40.83
N HIS A 92 12.37 2.73 41.81
CA HIS A 92 11.20 3.59 41.60
C HIS A 92 11.56 5.08 41.75
N LYS A 93 11.16 5.91 40.78
CA LYS A 93 11.34 7.37 40.76
C LYS A 93 10.09 8.01 40.15
N GLY A 94 9.22 8.57 40.99
CA GLY A 94 7.98 9.23 40.52
C GLY A 94 7.09 8.25 39.74
N GLY A 95 6.80 8.56 38.47
CA GLY A 95 6.04 7.66 37.59
C GLY A 95 6.86 6.50 36.97
N ASN A 96 8.19 6.50 37.12
CA ASN A 96 9.08 5.56 36.45
C ASN A 96 9.54 4.44 37.38
N LEU A 97 9.53 3.19 36.89
CA LEU A 97 10.14 2.02 37.52
C LEU A 97 11.25 1.47 36.60
N PHE A 98 12.49 1.53 37.07
CA PHE A 98 13.66 1.09 36.30
C PHE A 98 14.06 -0.33 36.68
N HIS A 99 14.11 -1.22 35.67
CA HIS A 99 14.74 -2.53 35.74
C HIS A 99 16.00 -2.54 34.86
N SER A 100 16.95 -3.39 35.22
CA SER A 100 18.22 -3.53 34.51
C SER A 100 18.61 -4.99 34.41
N PHE A 101 19.13 -5.36 33.25
CA PHE A 101 19.47 -6.73 32.87
C PHE A 101 20.81 -6.76 32.15
N GLU A 102 21.62 -7.78 32.44
CA GLU A 102 22.71 -8.16 31.55
C GLU A 102 22.14 -8.86 30.31
N ARG A 103 21.20 -9.79 30.50
CA ARG A 103 20.53 -10.56 29.44
C ARG A 103 19.02 -10.53 29.63
N PHE A 104 18.28 -10.40 28.53
CA PHE A 104 16.82 -10.45 28.52
C PHE A 104 16.34 -11.17 27.25
N SER A 105 16.29 -12.50 27.32
CA SER A 105 15.73 -13.39 26.29
C SER A 105 14.69 -14.32 26.92
N ILE A 106 13.62 -14.60 26.19
CA ILE A 106 12.46 -15.39 26.61
C ILE A 106 12.22 -16.47 25.56
N GLY A 107 12.28 -17.73 25.95
CA GLY A 107 12.02 -18.87 25.09
C GLY A 107 10.53 -19.18 24.87
N GLU A 108 10.26 -20.13 23.97
CA GLU A 108 8.91 -20.59 23.67
C GLU A 108 8.18 -21.09 24.93
N GLY A 109 6.92 -20.71 25.07
CA GLY A 109 6.08 -21.11 26.20
C GLY A 109 6.49 -20.53 27.55
N LYS A 110 7.40 -19.54 27.59
CA LYS A 110 7.83 -18.86 28.81
C LYS A 110 7.28 -17.44 28.90
N THR A 111 7.11 -16.95 30.13
CA THR A 111 6.58 -15.60 30.41
C THR A 111 7.54 -14.81 31.31
N ALA A 112 7.97 -13.63 30.89
CA ALA A 112 8.59 -12.64 31.76
C ALA A 112 7.49 -11.80 32.44
N PHE A 113 7.27 -12.03 33.73
CA PHE A 113 6.15 -11.48 34.49
C PHE A 113 6.62 -10.40 35.46
N PHE A 114 6.34 -9.13 35.14
CA PHE A 114 6.66 -7.98 35.98
C PHE A 114 5.65 -7.84 37.12
N GLN A 115 6.11 -8.05 38.36
CA GLN A 115 5.27 -8.10 39.55
C GLN A 115 5.19 -6.76 40.28
N ASN A 116 3.98 -6.40 40.73
CA ASN A 116 3.71 -5.21 41.54
C ASN A 116 3.42 -5.58 43.01
N THR A 117 4.28 -6.41 43.61
CA THR A 117 4.12 -6.94 44.98
C THR A 117 4.03 -5.87 46.08
N THR A 118 4.47 -4.65 45.78
CA THR A 118 4.49 -3.49 46.70
C THR A 118 3.45 -2.41 46.37
N GLN A 119 2.54 -2.67 45.40
CA GLN A 119 1.47 -1.76 45.00
C GLN A 119 1.95 -0.36 44.58
N LEU A 120 3.07 -0.30 43.85
CA LEU A 120 3.60 0.94 43.29
C LEU A 120 2.65 1.50 42.23
N SER A 121 2.45 2.81 42.29
CA SER A 121 1.87 3.59 41.19
C SER A 121 2.97 3.87 40.17
N VAL A 122 2.86 3.26 38.99
CA VAL A 122 3.86 3.33 37.91
C VAL A 122 3.14 3.72 36.62
N GLU A 123 3.71 4.70 35.90
CA GLU A 123 3.30 5.10 34.56
C GLU A 123 4.17 4.41 33.50
N ASN A 124 5.47 4.22 33.77
CA ASN A 124 6.44 3.65 32.83
C ASN A 124 7.34 2.61 33.52
N ILE A 125 7.33 1.37 33.03
CA ILE A 125 8.29 0.32 33.36
C ILE A 125 9.41 0.39 32.32
N ILE A 126 10.63 0.65 32.74
CA ILE A 126 11.78 0.89 31.86
C ILE A 126 12.78 -0.25 32.05
N SER A 127 12.83 -1.16 31.09
CA SER A 127 13.69 -2.36 31.09
C SER A 127 14.94 -2.10 30.25
N LEU A 128 16.08 -1.95 30.93
CA LEU A 128 17.37 -1.64 30.31
C LEU A 128 18.21 -2.91 30.17
N VAL A 129 18.56 -3.30 28.95
CA VAL A 129 19.40 -4.48 28.66
C VAL A 129 20.77 -4.00 28.21
N THR A 130 21.82 -4.64 28.72
CA THR A 130 23.20 -4.15 28.59
C THR A 130 24.15 -5.11 27.86
N GLY A 131 23.81 -6.40 27.73
CA GLY A 131 24.65 -7.40 27.09
C GLY A 131 23.94 -8.20 26.00
N GLY A 132 24.31 -7.95 24.74
CA GLY A 132 23.87 -8.74 23.58
C GLY A 132 22.36 -8.73 23.30
N GLU A 133 21.98 -9.34 22.17
CA GLU A 133 20.63 -9.29 21.61
C GLU A 133 19.54 -9.89 22.53
N SER A 134 18.37 -9.25 22.57
CA SER A 134 17.17 -9.76 23.23
C SER A 134 16.34 -10.62 22.28
N LYS A 135 16.23 -11.92 22.56
CA LYS A 135 15.41 -12.86 21.77
C LYS A 135 14.13 -13.17 22.52
N ILE A 136 13.00 -12.69 22.02
CA ILE A 136 11.68 -12.78 22.62
C ILE A 136 10.83 -13.73 21.79
N ASP A 137 10.81 -15.01 22.15
CA ASP A 137 9.89 -16.02 21.59
C ASP A 137 8.86 -16.49 22.64
N GLY A 138 8.66 -15.70 23.70
CA GLY A 138 7.65 -15.91 24.73
C GLY A 138 6.84 -14.66 25.04
N GLU A 139 6.21 -14.64 26.21
CA GLU A 139 5.33 -13.55 26.63
C GLU A 139 6.06 -12.52 27.52
N ILE A 140 5.87 -11.22 27.24
CA ILE A 140 6.18 -10.14 28.18
C ILE A 140 4.86 -9.71 28.82
N ASN A 141 4.75 -9.82 30.14
CA ASN A 141 3.52 -9.53 30.87
C ASN A 141 3.77 -8.55 32.01
N SER A 142 3.00 -7.46 32.05
CA SER A 142 3.11 -6.41 33.08
C SER A 142 1.75 -5.96 33.62
N ARG A 143 0.74 -6.84 33.56
CA ARG A 143 -0.66 -6.51 33.87
C ARG A 143 -0.89 -6.08 35.34
N GLU A 144 -0.03 -6.46 36.28
CA GLU A 144 -0.09 -6.01 37.69
C GLU A 144 0.16 -4.50 37.87
N PHE A 145 0.72 -3.82 36.87
CA PHE A 145 0.88 -2.36 36.85
C PHE A 145 -0.26 -1.65 36.10
N GLY A 146 -1.39 -2.33 35.84
CA GLY A 146 -2.61 -1.71 35.35
C GLY A 146 -2.53 -1.18 33.92
N ASN A 147 -2.32 0.14 33.77
CA ASN A 147 -2.18 0.84 32.48
C ASN A 147 -0.74 1.35 32.22
N ALA A 148 0.26 0.91 33.01
CA ALA A 148 1.65 1.32 32.83
C ALA A 148 2.18 0.93 31.44
N ASN A 149 2.90 1.87 30.81
CA ASN A 149 3.68 1.60 29.61
C ASN A 149 4.88 0.70 29.94
N LEU A 150 5.38 -0.05 28.95
CA LEU A 150 6.62 -0.81 29.10
C LEU A 150 7.60 -0.48 27.97
N PHE A 151 8.82 -0.14 28.34
CA PHE A 151 9.94 0.14 27.45
C PHE A 151 10.96 -0.99 27.55
N LEU A 152 11.28 -1.63 26.43
CA LEU A 152 12.40 -2.56 26.28
C LEU A 152 13.51 -1.86 25.49
N VAL A 153 14.64 -1.59 26.15
CA VAL A 153 15.77 -0.84 25.61
C VAL A 153 16.96 -1.78 25.52
N ASN A 154 17.39 -2.15 24.31
CA ASN A 154 18.57 -2.97 24.09
C ASN A 154 19.37 -2.52 22.86
N PRO A 155 20.48 -1.79 23.04
CA PRO A 155 21.35 -1.35 21.93
C PRO A 155 21.95 -2.46 21.09
N ASN A 156 21.95 -3.71 21.59
CA ASN A 156 22.49 -4.87 20.88
C ASN A 156 21.47 -5.54 19.94
N GLY A 157 20.24 -5.02 19.83
CA GLY A 157 19.18 -5.55 18.97
C GLY A 157 18.09 -6.34 19.71
N ILE A 158 16.94 -6.46 19.06
CA ILE A 158 15.77 -7.19 19.58
C ILE A 158 15.13 -8.03 18.47
N ILE A 159 14.95 -9.32 18.71
CA ILE A 159 14.20 -10.23 17.82
C ILE A 159 12.96 -10.72 18.54
N PHE A 160 11.78 -10.46 17.98
CA PHE A 160 10.53 -11.12 18.34
C PHE A 160 10.34 -12.34 17.43
N GLY A 161 10.39 -13.54 18.02
CA GLY A 161 10.15 -14.81 17.34
C GLY A 161 8.67 -15.05 17.03
N ALA A 162 8.31 -16.25 16.56
CA ALA A 162 6.96 -16.57 16.10
C ALA A 162 5.95 -16.67 17.24
N ASN A 163 6.41 -17.02 18.44
CA ASN A 163 5.59 -17.26 19.62
C ASN A 163 5.48 -16.04 20.54
N ALA A 164 6.12 -14.92 20.18
CA ALA A 164 6.18 -13.70 20.97
C ALA A 164 4.79 -13.09 21.27
N LYS A 165 4.55 -12.67 22.52
CA LYS A 165 3.31 -12.06 22.99
C LYS A 165 3.55 -10.88 23.91
N LEU A 166 2.61 -9.93 23.93
CA LEU A 166 2.65 -8.74 24.78
C LEU A 166 1.36 -8.65 25.62
N GLU A 167 1.46 -8.88 26.92
CA GLU A 167 0.40 -8.60 27.89
C GLU A 167 0.75 -7.35 28.72
N VAL A 168 0.84 -6.23 28.01
CA VAL A 168 1.20 -4.89 28.53
C VAL A 168 -0.05 -4.01 28.53
N GLY A 169 -0.38 -3.42 29.68
CA GLY A 169 -1.63 -2.66 29.84
C GLY A 169 -1.60 -1.19 29.36
N GLY A 170 -0.41 -0.59 29.31
CA GLY A 170 -0.15 0.67 28.63
C GLY A 170 0.35 0.42 27.20
N SER A 171 1.04 1.40 26.64
CA SER A 171 1.70 1.24 25.34
C SER A 171 3.05 0.51 25.50
N PHE A 172 3.45 -0.25 24.47
CA PHE A 172 4.75 -0.94 24.44
C PHE A 172 5.72 -0.20 23.52
N PHE A 173 6.97 -0.06 23.99
CA PHE A 173 8.06 0.59 23.27
C PHE A 173 9.25 -0.38 23.19
N ALA A 174 9.73 -0.67 22.00
CA ALA A 174 10.97 -1.41 21.77
C ALA A 174 11.99 -0.49 21.09
N THR A 175 13.21 -0.42 21.62
CA THR A 175 14.25 0.43 21.02
C THR A 175 15.66 -0.12 21.20
N THR A 176 16.50 0.18 20.21
CA THR A 176 17.95 -0.09 20.23
C THR A 176 18.77 1.17 20.45
N ALA A 177 18.17 2.25 20.96
CA ALA A 177 18.87 3.48 21.29
C ALA A 177 19.81 3.30 22.50
N GLU A 178 21.02 3.85 22.41
CA GLU A 178 22.01 3.84 23.49
C GLU A 178 21.68 4.84 24.62
N LEU A 179 20.81 5.81 24.37
CA LEU A 179 20.47 6.87 25.31
C LEU A 179 18.94 7.09 25.40
N LEU A 180 18.46 7.38 26.61
CA LEU A 180 17.12 7.90 26.87
C LEU A 180 17.23 9.35 27.33
N ARG A 181 16.45 10.27 26.75
CA ARG A 181 16.26 11.63 27.26
C ARG A 181 14.90 11.76 27.94
N PHE A 182 14.85 12.41 29.10
CA PHE A 182 13.62 12.69 29.83
C PHE A 182 13.16 14.15 29.65
N LYS A 183 11.88 14.42 29.96
CA LYS A 183 11.27 15.76 29.81
C LYS A 183 11.86 16.86 30.72
N ASP A 184 12.65 16.51 31.73
CA ASP A 184 13.42 17.44 32.56
C ASP A 184 14.80 17.79 31.95
N GLY A 185 15.11 17.26 30.77
CA GLY A 185 16.39 17.44 30.07
C GLY A 185 17.49 16.45 30.48
N SER A 186 17.27 15.65 31.53
CA SER A 186 18.24 14.64 31.96
C SER A 186 18.34 13.47 30.97
N THR A 187 19.47 12.76 30.99
CA THR A 187 19.75 11.64 30.09
C THR A 187 20.27 10.42 30.84
N LEU A 188 19.93 9.24 30.33
CA LEU A 188 20.32 7.93 30.87
C LEU A 188 20.86 7.04 29.76
N ILE A 189 22.07 6.50 29.98
CA ILE A 189 22.67 5.45 29.14
C ILE A 189 22.59 4.14 29.93
N PRO A 190 22.15 3.00 29.35
CA PRO A 190 22.18 1.70 30.02
C PRO A 190 23.61 1.30 30.42
N THR A 191 23.81 0.94 31.68
CA THR A 191 25.10 0.42 32.18
C THR A 191 24.91 -0.83 33.02
N THR A 192 25.88 -1.76 32.99
CA THR A 192 25.82 -3.07 33.66
C THR A 192 25.67 -3.00 35.19
N GLY A 193 25.83 -1.83 35.81
CA GLY A 193 25.62 -1.63 37.25
C GLY A 193 24.22 -1.13 37.65
N GLY A 194 23.33 -0.81 36.71
CA GLY A 194 22.05 -0.13 36.99
C GLY A 194 22.20 1.29 37.56
N GLY A 195 23.41 1.84 37.54
CA GLY A 195 23.75 3.17 38.04
C GLY A 195 23.80 4.17 36.89
N GLY A 196 22.85 5.09 36.86
CA GLY A 196 22.80 6.21 35.93
C GLY A 196 21.94 7.35 36.48
N ASN A 197 21.79 8.43 35.71
CA ASN A 197 20.96 9.58 36.09
C ASN A 197 19.47 9.24 35.89
N LEU A 198 18.91 8.50 36.84
CA LEU A 198 17.49 8.11 36.84
C LEU A 198 16.59 9.31 37.14
N SER A 199 15.64 9.59 36.26
CA SER A 199 14.67 10.67 36.41
C SER A 199 13.26 10.16 36.76
N SER A 200 12.49 11.02 37.43
CA SER A 200 11.05 10.88 37.63
C SER A 200 10.20 11.49 36.51
N ALA A 201 10.79 12.22 35.58
CA ALA A 201 10.10 12.79 34.43
C ALA A 201 9.86 11.70 33.35
N PRO A 202 8.79 11.78 32.53
CA PRO A 202 8.58 10.85 31.43
C PRO A 202 9.72 10.92 30.38
N ILE A 203 9.92 9.82 29.65
CA ILE A 203 10.82 9.80 28.49
C ILE A 203 10.30 10.78 27.43
N ALA A 204 11.20 11.59 26.88
CA ALA A 204 10.96 12.56 25.82
C ALA A 204 11.48 12.05 24.47
N ALA A 205 12.68 11.45 24.45
CA ALA A 205 13.33 11.01 23.23
C ALA A 205 14.25 9.78 23.42
N PHE A 206 14.51 9.10 22.32
CA PHE A 206 15.49 8.01 22.19
C PHE A 206 16.72 8.52 21.44
N GLY A 207 17.88 8.53 22.09
CA GLY A 207 19.15 9.00 21.53
C GLY A 207 20.00 7.85 21.02
N PHE A 208 20.42 7.98 19.77
CA PHE A 208 21.34 7.08 19.09
C PHE A 208 22.71 7.77 19.02
N LEU A 209 23.74 7.10 19.52
CA LEU A 209 25.05 7.71 19.76
C LEU A 209 26.09 7.40 18.68
N ASP A 210 25.96 6.23 18.03
CA ASP A 210 26.92 5.71 17.05
C ASP A 210 26.26 5.47 15.67
N ASP A 211 27.09 5.34 14.64
CA ASP A 211 26.64 5.13 13.25
C ASP A 211 26.10 3.70 12.98
N ILE A 212 26.41 2.74 13.86
CA ILE A 212 25.98 1.34 13.75
C ILE A 212 24.88 1.07 14.76
N THR A 213 23.64 1.19 14.31
CA THR A 213 22.43 0.95 15.10
C THR A 213 21.91 -0.47 14.89
N ALA A 214 21.72 -1.24 15.96
CA ALA A 214 21.22 -2.61 15.87
C ALA A 214 19.75 -2.69 15.37
N PRO A 215 19.35 -3.80 14.73
CA PRO A 215 18.00 -3.91 14.17
C PRO A 215 16.95 -4.33 15.22
N VAL A 216 15.68 -4.12 14.87
CA VAL A 216 14.54 -4.83 15.48
C VAL A 216 13.88 -5.71 14.45
N GLN A 217 13.70 -6.99 14.77
CA GLN A 217 13.07 -7.98 13.90
C GLN A 217 11.78 -8.52 14.51
N VAL A 218 10.75 -8.73 13.69
CA VAL A 218 9.49 -9.37 14.09
C VAL A 218 9.15 -10.47 13.08
N ASN A 219 9.26 -11.72 13.53
CA ASN A 219 9.30 -12.89 12.69
C ASN A 219 8.13 -13.83 13.03
N GLY A 220 7.00 -13.69 12.34
CA GLY A 220 5.81 -14.56 12.48
C GLY A 220 4.84 -14.27 13.63
N SER A 221 5.23 -13.56 14.70
CA SER A 221 4.35 -13.25 15.83
C SER A 221 3.30 -12.17 15.54
N THR A 222 2.25 -12.11 16.37
CA THR A 222 1.34 -10.96 16.43
C THR A 222 1.65 -10.13 17.67
N LEU A 223 2.15 -8.91 17.47
CA LEU A 223 2.44 -7.95 18.55
C LEU A 223 1.28 -6.96 18.67
N GLU A 224 0.58 -7.00 19.80
CA GLU A 224 -0.51 -6.11 20.17
C GLU A 224 -0.44 -5.88 21.68
N ALA A 225 -0.45 -4.62 22.13
CA ALA A 225 -0.56 -4.30 23.55
C ALA A 225 -2.00 -4.48 24.05
N THR A 226 -2.17 -4.98 25.28
CA THR A 226 -3.48 -5.36 25.85
C THR A 226 -4.44 -4.18 25.81
N GLY A 227 -5.66 -4.43 25.30
CA GLY A 227 -6.67 -3.38 25.16
C GLY A 227 -6.44 -2.42 23.99
N GLY A 228 -5.53 -2.75 23.05
CA GLY A 228 -5.36 -2.01 21.80
C GLY A 228 -4.49 -0.76 21.88
N ARG A 229 -3.65 -0.65 22.93
CA ARG A 229 -2.74 0.48 23.18
C ARG A 229 -1.66 0.62 22.11
N GLY A 230 -0.85 1.67 22.23
CA GLY A 230 0.16 1.98 21.24
C GLY A 230 1.32 0.99 21.21
N LEU A 231 1.95 0.90 20.04
CA LEU A 231 3.18 0.13 19.80
C LEU A 231 4.18 1.05 19.10
N THR A 232 5.33 1.28 19.72
CA THR A 232 6.43 2.05 19.11
C THR A 232 7.67 1.18 18.97
N ILE A 233 8.26 1.17 17.78
CA ILE A 233 9.57 0.56 17.53
C ILE A 233 10.50 1.65 16.99
N ALA A 234 11.62 1.89 17.66
CA ALA A 234 12.61 2.89 17.28
C ALA A 234 14.01 2.28 17.27
N ALA A 235 14.58 2.02 16.10
CA ALA A 235 15.75 1.15 15.98
C ALA A 235 16.73 1.59 14.89
N GLY A 236 17.72 0.73 14.64
CA GLY A 236 18.39 0.63 13.34
C GLY A 236 17.41 0.26 12.23
N ASP A 237 17.73 -0.78 11.46
CA ASP A 237 16.75 -1.34 10.52
C ASP A 237 15.60 -2.04 11.25
N ILE A 238 14.37 -1.90 10.73
CA ILE A 238 13.19 -2.62 11.24
C ILE A 238 12.73 -3.63 10.20
N ILE A 239 12.70 -4.91 10.59
CA ILE A 239 12.38 -6.02 9.68
C ILE A 239 11.14 -6.75 10.19
N ILE A 240 10.08 -6.79 9.38
CA ILE A 240 8.81 -7.46 9.71
C ILE A 240 8.54 -8.51 8.62
N ASN A 241 8.56 -9.79 8.97
CA ASN A 241 8.57 -10.89 8.01
C ASN A 241 7.81 -12.13 8.51
N ASN A 242 7.83 -13.22 7.72
CA ASN A 242 7.28 -14.53 8.03
C ASN A 242 5.80 -14.51 8.49
N GLY A 243 5.00 -13.58 7.97
CA GLY A 243 3.59 -13.41 8.36
C GLY A 243 3.33 -12.65 9.66
N ALA A 244 4.36 -12.04 10.27
CA ALA A 244 4.23 -11.23 11.47
C ALA A 244 3.13 -10.15 11.35
N THR A 245 2.45 -9.83 12.45
CA THR A 245 1.44 -8.77 12.50
C THR A 245 1.70 -7.79 13.63
N LEU A 246 1.89 -6.51 13.30
CA LEU A 246 1.84 -5.42 14.28
C LEU A 246 0.41 -4.88 14.35
N LYS A 247 -0.19 -4.77 15.53
CA LYS A 247 -1.60 -4.40 15.69
C LYS A 247 -1.83 -3.41 16.83
N ALA A 248 -2.68 -2.43 16.56
CA ALA A 248 -3.26 -1.53 17.56
C ALA A 248 -4.76 -1.35 17.28
N ASN A 249 -5.55 -1.11 18.34
CA ASN A 249 -7.00 -0.94 18.24
C ASN A 249 -7.43 0.32 18.98
N GLY A 250 -7.59 1.42 18.25
CA GLY A 250 -7.66 2.80 18.78
C GLY A 250 -6.29 3.39 19.16
N GLY A 251 -5.28 2.55 19.38
CA GLY A 251 -3.89 2.97 19.59
C GLY A 251 -3.13 3.31 18.29
N LYS A 252 -1.96 3.90 18.48
CA LYS A 252 -1.00 4.31 17.45
C LYS A 252 0.11 3.28 17.27
N ILE A 253 0.41 2.90 16.04
CA ILE A 253 1.64 2.18 15.69
C ILE A 253 2.63 3.22 15.17
N ARG A 254 3.84 3.32 15.74
CA ARG A 254 4.91 4.20 15.23
C ARG A 254 6.18 3.38 14.99
N LEU A 255 6.68 3.37 13.75
CA LEU A 255 7.94 2.74 13.39
C LEU A 255 8.94 3.82 12.98
N LEU A 256 10.10 3.84 13.63
CA LEU A 256 11.16 4.80 13.35
C LEU A 256 12.48 4.07 13.13
N SER A 257 13.05 4.21 11.94
CA SER A 257 14.30 3.57 11.56
C SER A 257 15.38 4.62 11.33
N ARG A 258 16.56 4.39 11.90
CA ARG A 258 17.71 5.30 11.89
C ARG A 258 18.98 4.55 11.52
N THR A 259 19.97 5.22 10.94
CA THR A 259 21.32 4.66 10.75
C THR A 259 22.36 5.79 10.71
N GLY A 260 23.65 5.48 10.73
CA GLY A 260 24.71 6.31 10.14
C GLY A 260 24.97 7.73 10.67
N SER A 261 24.31 8.19 11.74
CA SER A 261 24.56 9.50 12.37
C SER A 261 23.99 9.55 13.78
N ALA A 262 24.67 10.21 14.71
CA ALA A 262 24.22 10.45 16.09
C ALA A 262 23.07 11.50 16.20
N GLY A 263 22.20 11.38 17.21
CA GLY A 263 21.06 12.29 17.44
C GLY A 263 19.86 11.61 18.09
N GLU A 264 18.68 12.25 18.10
CA GLU A 264 17.54 11.77 18.91
C GLU A 264 16.21 11.69 18.15
N ILE A 265 15.38 10.71 18.51
CA ILE A 265 14.00 10.53 18.05
C ILE A 265 13.04 10.98 19.14
N VAL A 266 12.31 12.07 18.92
CA VAL A 266 11.35 12.63 19.90
C VAL A 266 10.01 11.88 19.85
N LEU A 267 9.57 11.36 20.99
CA LEU A 267 8.41 10.46 21.06
C LEU A 267 7.06 11.13 20.79
N ASN A 268 6.97 12.45 21.00
CA ASN A 268 5.71 13.22 20.95
C ASN A 268 5.68 14.32 19.88
N SER A 269 6.73 14.48 19.06
CA SER A 269 6.68 15.36 17.89
C SER A 269 5.95 14.69 16.74
N ASN A 270 5.38 15.51 15.85
CA ASN A 270 5.08 15.11 14.49
C ASN A 270 6.30 15.42 13.59
N PRO A 271 6.56 14.65 12.52
CA PRO A 271 7.64 14.93 11.57
C PRO A 271 7.58 16.34 10.96
N SER A 272 6.37 16.88 10.82
CA SER A 272 6.09 18.23 10.30
C SER A 272 6.37 19.39 11.27
N ASP A 273 6.81 19.11 12.52
CA ASP A 273 7.13 20.16 13.50
C ASP A 273 8.46 20.90 13.20
N GLY A 274 9.24 20.45 12.21
CA GLY A 274 10.37 21.20 11.65
C GLY A 274 11.60 21.34 12.55
N GLU A 275 11.70 20.59 13.65
CA GLU A 275 12.93 20.53 14.46
C GLU A 275 14.00 19.69 13.74
N GLU A 276 14.74 20.35 12.86
CA GLU A 276 15.90 19.78 12.17
C GLU A 276 16.84 19.08 13.14
N THR A 277 17.10 17.81 12.86
CA THR A 277 18.21 17.08 13.43
C THR A 277 18.93 16.37 12.28
N ASN A 278 20.27 16.43 12.28
CA ASN A 278 21.11 15.79 11.25
C ASN A 278 21.07 14.26 11.43
N ILE A 279 19.95 13.65 11.07
CA ILE A 279 19.66 12.23 11.23
C ILE A 279 19.66 11.57 9.85
N THR A 280 20.52 10.57 9.67
CA THR A 280 20.34 9.63 8.56
C THR A 280 19.28 8.59 8.98
N LEU A 281 18.19 8.48 8.21
CA LEU A 281 17.13 7.52 8.50
C LEU A 281 17.45 6.15 7.86
N GLY A 282 17.09 5.06 8.55
CA GLY A 282 17.44 3.66 8.21
C GLY A 282 16.42 2.96 7.30
N MET A 283 16.50 1.63 7.18
CA MET A 283 15.56 0.86 6.35
C MET A 283 14.46 0.16 7.17
N ILE A 284 13.23 0.25 6.67
CA ILE A 284 12.11 -0.58 7.12
C ILE A 284 11.75 -1.57 5.99
N THR A 285 11.80 -2.86 6.30
CA THR A 285 11.42 -3.95 5.39
C THR A 285 10.20 -4.69 5.92
N ILE A 286 9.14 -4.74 5.12
CA ILE A 286 7.93 -5.53 5.38
C ILE A 286 7.77 -6.54 4.25
N LYS A 287 7.79 -7.84 4.54
CA LYS A 287 7.72 -8.87 3.48
C LYS A 287 7.15 -10.19 3.98
N ASP A 288 7.17 -11.21 3.13
CA ASP A 288 6.79 -12.60 3.47
C ASP A 288 5.39 -12.70 4.10
N GLY A 289 4.47 -11.82 3.67
CA GLY A 289 3.09 -11.77 4.14
C GLY A 289 2.86 -11.05 5.46
N ALA A 290 3.84 -10.30 5.97
CA ALA A 290 3.71 -9.50 7.17
C ALA A 290 2.65 -8.38 7.05
N THR A 291 2.11 -7.93 8.18
CA THR A 291 1.05 -6.92 8.24
C THR A 291 1.30 -5.88 9.33
N ILE A 292 1.14 -4.60 9.03
CA ILE A 292 0.86 -3.55 10.02
C ILE A 292 -0.63 -3.24 9.99
N LYS A 293 -1.32 -3.22 11.14
CA LYS A 293 -2.78 -3.16 11.22
C LYS A 293 -3.29 -2.20 12.30
N GLY A 294 -3.84 -1.06 11.89
CA GLY A 294 -4.69 -0.22 12.73
C GLY A 294 -6.16 -0.62 12.61
N THR A 295 -6.90 -0.63 13.72
CA THR A 295 -8.37 -0.73 13.72
C THR A 295 -8.99 0.21 14.74
N GLY A 296 -10.27 0.55 14.57
CA GLY A 296 -11.00 1.36 15.53
C GLY A 296 -10.64 2.84 15.48
N GLU A 297 -11.51 3.65 16.08
CA GLU A 297 -11.49 5.12 16.02
C GLU A 297 -10.19 5.70 16.59
N GLY A 298 -9.59 6.65 15.87
CA GLY A 298 -8.39 7.37 16.33
C GLY A 298 -7.08 6.56 16.25
N SER A 299 -7.12 5.32 15.75
CA SER A 299 -5.90 4.58 15.42
C SER A 299 -5.12 5.31 14.33
N SER A 300 -3.79 5.18 14.34
CA SER A 300 -2.89 5.74 13.32
C SER A 300 -1.70 4.81 13.12
N ILE A 301 -1.16 4.81 11.90
CA ILE A 301 0.11 4.16 11.57
C ILE A 301 1.05 5.27 11.13
N GLN A 302 2.14 5.46 11.86
CA GLN A 302 3.21 6.39 11.51
C GLN A 302 4.49 5.64 11.19
N ILE A 303 5.12 5.99 10.07
CA ILE A 303 6.38 5.41 9.61
C ILE A 303 7.36 6.54 9.29
N GLU A 304 8.56 6.44 9.84
CA GLU A 304 9.64 7.41 9.68
C GLU A 304 10.93 6.62 9.37
N ALA A 305 11.46 6.74 8.15
CA ALA A 305 12.61 5.94 7.68
C ALA A 305 13.34 6.61 6.51
N GLY A 306 14.48 6.05 6.08
CA GLY A 306 15.10 6.39 4.80
C GLY A 306 14.33 5.70 3.69
N THR A 307 14.26 4.38 3.76
CA THR A 307 13.57 3.54 2.76
C THR A 307 12.54 2.63 3.42
N LEU A 308 11.34 2.56 2.83
CA LEU A 308 10.33 1.56 3.14
C LEU A 308 10.19 0.58 1.96
N LEU A 309 10.58 -0.68 2.19
CA LEU A 309 10.45 -1.78 1.23
C LEU A 309 9.27 -2.69 1.64
N MET A 310 8.32 -2.87 0.72
CA MET A 310 7.19 -3.79 0.85
C MET A 310 7.15 -4.78 -0.31
N GLU A 311 7.13 -6.08 -0.01
CA GLU A 311 7.18 -7.14 -1.02
C GLU A 311 6.18 -8.29 -0.74
N GLY A 312 5.36 -8.65 -1.73
CA GLY A 312 4.58 -9.90 -1.78
C GLY A 312 3.06 -9.74 -1.52
N GLU A 313 2.23 -10.55 -2.20
CA GLU A 313 0.75 -10.42 -2.25
C GLU A 313 0.02 -10.32 -0.88
N ARG A 314 0.62 -10.87 0.17
CA ARG A 314 0.04 -10.92 1.52
C ARG A 314 0.54 -9.79 2.42
N THR A 315 1.56 -9.06 1.98
CA THR A 315 2.28 -8.02 2.72
C THR A 315 1.48 -6.73 2.72
N LYS A 316 1.10 -6.21 3.89
CA LYS A 316 0.18 -5.07 3.98
C LYS A 316 0.49 -4.07 5.09
N ILE A 317 0.34 -2.78 4.79
CA ILE A 317 0.04 -1.76 5.79
C ILE A 317 -1.47 -1.49 5.66
N LYS A 318 -2.25 -1.60 6.74
CA LYS A 318 -3.70 -1.42 6.63
C LYS A 318 -4.39 -0.80 7.81
N MET A 319 -5.41 0.01 7.52
CA MET A 319 -6.38 0.49 8.50
C MET A 319 -7.79 0.03 8.17
N LYS A 320 -8.58 -0.26 9.21
CA LYS A 320 -10.00 -0.63 9.04
C LYS A 320 -10.91 0.03 10.07
N ASN A 321 -11.95 0.70 9.58
CA ASN A 321 -13.01 1.36 10.36
C ASN A 321 -12.44 2.29 11.44
N SER A 322 -11.54 3.20 11.04
CA SER A 322 -10.80 4.06 11.98
C SER A 322 -11.26 5.53 12.01
N GLY A 323 -12.21 5.91 11.16
CA GLY A 323 -12.84 7.24 11.14
C GLY A 323 -11.95 8.35 10.57
N ASP A 324 -12.52 9.55 10.46
CA ASP A 324 -11.94 10.71 9.76
C ASP A 324 -10.60 11.20 10.34
N ARG A 325 -10.30 10.87 11.59
CA ARG A 325 -9.07 11.28 12.30
C ARG A 325 -7.93 10.26 12.22
N ALA A 326 -8.15 9.16 11.51
CA ALA A 326 -7.15 8.13 11.32
C ALA A 326 -6.36 8.36 10.02
N VAL A 327 -5.07 8.04 10.08
CA VAL A 327 -4.13 8.25 8.99
C VAL A 327 -3.08 7.11 8.95
N ILE A 328 -2.74 6.69 7.74
CA ILE A 328 -1.45 6.06 7.44
C ILE A 328 -0.53 7.17 6.97
N ASP A 329 0.43 7.53 7.81
CA ASP A 329 1.34 8.67 7.66
C ASP A 329 2.77 8.13 7.50
N ILE A 330 3.36 8.33 6.32
CA ILE A 330 4.64 7.72 5.91
C ILE A 330 5.57 8.85 5.46
N ASN A 331 6.61 9.13 6.25
CA ASN A 331 7.60 10.15 5.94
C ASN A 331 8.96 9.47 5.70
N LEU A 332 9.52 9.66 4.51
CA LEU A 332 10.72 8.96 4.06
C LEU A 332 11.77 9.93 3.53
N SER A 333 13.01 9.83 3.97
CA SER A 333 14.06 10.68 3.37
C SER A 333 14.52 10.20 2.00
N HIS A 334 14.26 8.93 1.62
CA HIS A 334 14.74 8.35 0.36
C HIS A 334 13.64 7.72 -0.51
N SER A 335 13.06 6.57 -0.16
CA SER A 335 12.25 5.81 -1.15
C SER A 335 11.19 4.87 -0.58
N LEU A 336 10.10 4.73 -1.32
CA LEU A 336 9.04 3.75 -1.07
C LEU A 336 8.99 2.74 -2.21
N SER A 337 9.01 1.44 -1.90
CA SER A 337 8.72 0.39 -2.87
C SER A 337 7.57 -0.49 -2.38
N VAL A 338 6.47 -0.51 -3.14
CA VAL A 338 5.32 -1.40 -2.94
C VAL A 338 5.26 -2.35 -4.13
N SER A 339 5.79 -3.56 -3.93
CA SER A 339 6.14 -4.50 -4.99
C SER A 339 5.47 -5.86 -4.85
N SER A 340 5.38 -6.61 -5.95
CA SER A 340 5.00 -8.03 -5.94
C SER A 340 3.63 -8.30 -5.29
N GLY A 341 2.66 -7.40 -5.48
CA GLY A 341 1.30 -7.49 -4.95
C GLY A 341 1.13 -7.00 -3.50
N ALA A 342 2.16 -6.40 -2.89
CA ALA A 342 2.04 -5.76 -1.59
C ALA A 342 1.05 -4.57 -1.63
N ALA A 343 0.49 -4.18 -0.49
CA ALA A 343 -0.52 -3.13 -0.46
C ALA A 343 -0.51 -2.22 0.79
N ILE A 344 -0.67 -0.92 0.58
CA ILE A 344 -1.00 0.08 1.61
C ILE A 344 -2.49 0.38 1.46
N THR A 345 -3.32 0.04 2.45
CA THR A 345 -4.79 0.07 2.28
C THR A 345 -5.55 0.67 3.47
N THR A 346 -6.41 1.66 3.24
CA THR A 346 -7.44 2.05 4.22
C THR A 346 -8.80 1.54 3.76
N SER A 347 -9.62 1.12 4.73
CA SER A 347 -10.92 0.51 4.46
C SER A 347 -11.97 0.91 5.49
N SER A 348 -13.19 1.17 5.04
CA SER A 348 -14.34 1.40 5.92
C SER A 348 -15.60 0.64 5.51
N SER A 349 -16.49 0.48 6.47
CA SER A 349 -17.74 -0.26 6.31
C SER A 349 -18.81 0.27 7.28
N GLY A 350 -20.06 0.19 6.85
CA GLY A 350 -21.23 0.55 7.69
C GLY A 350 -21.34 2.05 7.96
N GLY A 351 -21.20 2.89 6.92
CA GLY A 351 -21.37 4.34 7.01
C GLY A 351 -20.17 5.14 7.51
N ASN A 352 -19.16 4.48 8.08
CA ASN A 352 -17.92 5.14 8.54
C ASN A 352 -17.03 5.56 7.37
N SER A 353 -16.29 6.66 7.49
CA SER A 353 -15.25 7.02 6.51
C SER A 353 -14.00 6.13 6.65
N ALA A 354 -13.24 6.00 5.55
CA ALA A 354 -11.91 5.40 5.57
C ALA A 354 -10.85 6.44 5.96
N ALA A 355 -9.76 5.95 6.56
CA ALA A 355 -8.61 6.76 6.93
C ALA A 355 -7.89 7.34 5.70
N ASN A 356 -7.20 8.47 5.85
CA ASN A 356 -6.32 9.01 4.81
C ASN A 356 -5.04 8.17 4.67
N ILE A 357 -4.41 8.28 3.50
CA ILE A 357 -3.03 7.85 3.26
C ILE A 357 -2.23 9.09 2.87
N GLU A 358 -1.20 9.40 3.65
CA GLU A 358 -0.32 10.55 3.47
C GLU A 358 1.12 10.03 3.38
N ILE A 359 1.77 10.29 2.24
CA ILE A 359 3.13 9.80 1.93
C ILE A 359 3.98 11.01 1.51
N THR A 360 4.98 11.33 2.31
CA THR A 360 5.95 12.40 2.03
C THR A 360 7.30 11.77 1.80
N ILE A 361 7.97 12.10 0.68
CA ILE A 361 9.35 11.70 0.43
C ILE A 361 10.23 12.93 0.18
N ASP A 362 11.35 13.04 0.89
CA ASP A 362 12.32 14.11 0.64
C ASP A 362 13.05 13.87 -0.68
N LYS A 363 13.78 12.76 -0.82
CA LYS A 363 14.70 12.53 -1.96
C LYS A 363 14.70 11.11 -2.51
N GLY A 364 13.77 10.82 -3.42
CA GLY A 364 13.82 9.64 -4.28
C GLY A 364 12.44 9.14 -4.70
N ASP A 365 12.40 7.86 -5.08
CA ASP A 365 11.27 7.31 -5.82
C ASP A 365 10.19 6.66 -4.94
N VAL A 366 8.95 6.82 -5.36
CA VAL A 366 7.81 5.95 -5.01
C VAL A 366 7.58 4.97 -6.14
N ILE A 367 7.79 3.68 -5.88
CA ILE A 367 7.58 2.61 -6.87
C ILE A 367 6.36 1.78 -6.45
N VAL A 368 5.32 1.77 -7.29
CA VAL A 368 4.15 0.89 -7.16
C VAL A 368 4.16 -0.07 -8.35
N ALA A 369 4.77 -1.24 -8.17
CA ALA A 369 5.00 -2.22 -9.24
C ALA A 369 4.28 -3.53 -8.91
N GLY A 370 3.33 -3.96 -9.76
CA GLY A 370 2.61 -5.22 -9.57
C GLY A 370 3.42 -6.45 -9.98
N MET A 371 2.75 -7.47 -10.52
CA MET A 371 3.41 -8.61 -11.17
C MET A 371 2.99 -8.66 -12.64
N SER A 372 3.93 -8.49 -13.57
CA SER A 372 3.64 -8.64 -15.01
C SER A 372 3.43 -10.10 -15.46
N SER A 373 3.61 -11.08 -14.56
CA SER A 373 3.48 -12.51 -14.85
C SER A 373 2.42 -13.20 -13.98
N GLY A 374 1.34 -13.65 -14.61
CA GLY A 374 0.28 -14.42 -13.97
C GLY A 374 -0.98 -14.52 -14.85
N PHE A 375 -1.82 -15.53 -14.62
CA PHE A 375 -3.10 -15.67 -15.32
C PHE A 375 -4.15 -14.62 -14.90
N ILE A 376 -3.91 -13.93 -13.79
CA ILE A 376 -4.64 -12.75 -13.31
C ILE A 376 -3.57 -11.81 -12.73
N PRO A 377 -3.23 -10.69 -13.40
CA PRO A 377 -2.33 -9.69 -12.82
C PRO A 377 -2.93 -9.17 -11.50
N LYS A 378 -2.20 -9.29 -10.40
CA LYS A 378 -2.54 -8.62 -9.14
C LYS A 378 -1.61 -7.43 -8.97
N GLY A 379 -2.16 -6.24 -9.17
CA GLY A 379 -1.45 -4.99 -8.90
C GLY A 379 -1.05 -4.86 -7.44
N SER A 380 0.18 -4.38 -7.22
CA SER A 380 0.55 -3.73 -5.96
C SER A 380 -0.27 -2.45 -5.81
N GLN A 381 -0.67 -2.11 -4.58
CA GLN A 381 -1.73 -1.12 -4.35
C GLN A 381 -1.39 -0.09 -3.28
N ILE A 382 -1.71 1.17 -3.56
CA ILE A 382 -1.95 2.19 -2.53
C ILE A 382 -3.42 2.57 -2.65
N SER A 383 -4.27 2.18 -1.70
CA SER A 383 -5.71 2.35 -1.88
C SER A 383 -6.51 2.73 -0.63
N SER A 384 -7.55 3.53 -0.84
CA SER A 384 -8.53 3.92 0.16
C SER A 384 -9.91 3.51 -0.32
N SER A 385 -10.67 2.80 0.52
CA SER A 385 -11.93 2.18 0.12
C SER A 385 -13.03 2.35 1.16
N ALA A 386 -14.23 2.76 0.76
CA ALA A 386 -15.38 2.87 1.64
C ALA A 386 -16.59 2.08 1.15
N THR A 387 -17.30 1.46 2.08
CA THR A 387 -18.46 0.61 1.79
C THR A 387 -19.67 0.95 2.65
N GLY A 388 -20.86 0.92 2.05
CA GLY A 388 -22.13 1.07 2.78
C GLY A 388 -22.39 2.50 3.30
N GLY A 389 -22.14 3.51 2.47
CA GLY A 389 -22.57 4.90 2.71
C GLY A 389 -21.53 5.86 3.29
N GLY A 390 -20.32 5.37 3.63
CA GLY A 390 -19.22 6.20 4.13
C GLY A 390 -18.33 6.77 3.02
N LEU A 391 -17.53 7.78 3.37
CA LEU A 391 -16.56 8.43 2.48
C LEU A 391 -15.27 7.60 2.38
N ALA A 392 -14.68 7.49 1.19
CA ALA A 392 -13.29 7.01 1.11
C ALA A 392 -12.33 8.14 1.53
N GLY A 393 -11.28 7.78 2.25
CA GLY A 393 -10.22 8.71 2.66
C GLY A 393 -9.37 9.17 1.47
N ASN A 394 -8.72 10.32 1.60
CA ASN A 394 -7.86 10.86 0.55
C ASN A 394 -6.53 10.11 0.48
N ILE A 395 -5.89 10.15 -0.68
CA ILE A 395 -4.51 9.70 -0.88
C ILE A 395 -3.68 10.91 -1.31
N SER A 396 -2.67 11.27 -0.54
CA SER A 396 -1.70 12.31 -0.89
C SER A 396 -0.31 11.71 -0.96
N ILE A 397 0.39 11.94 -2.07
CA ILE A 397 1.81 11.56 -2.24
C ILE A 397 2.58 12.79 -2.72
N SER A 398 3.60 13.19 -1.96
CA SER A 398 4.52 14.25 -2.35
C SER A 398 5.96 13.74 -2.40
N THR A 399 6.72 14.18 -3.41
CA THR A 399 8.17 13.97 -3.51
C THR A 399 8.86 15.31 -3.76
N VAL A 400 9.82 15.70 -2.90
CA VAL A 400 10.52 16.99 -3.07
C VAL A 400 11.54 16.91 -4.21
N GLU A 401 12.30 15.80 -4.27
CA GLU A 401 13.14 15.41 -5.41
C GLU A 401 12.89 13.93 -5.71
N GLY A 402 12.51 13.56 -6.95
CA GLY A 402 12.32 12.16 -7.37
C GLY A 402 10.95 11.85 -7.98
N ALA A 403 10.73 10.59 -8.36
CA ALA A 403 9.60 10.20 -9.19
C ALA A 403 8.56 9.29 -8.51
N VAL A 404 7.30 9.41 -8.90
CA VAL A 404 6.30 8.34 -8.73
C VAL A 404 6.30 7.47 -9.99
N ARG A 405 6.56 6.16 -9.82
CA ARG A 405 6.62 5.15 -10.88
C ARG A 405 5.55 4.07 -10.62
N ILE A 406 4.50 4.06 -11.43
CA ILE A 406 3.40 3.11 -11.35
C ILE A 406 3.51 2.15 -12.55
N THR A 407 3.86 0.89 -12.30
CA THR A 407 4.22 -0.08 -13.37
C THR A 407 3.59 -1.45 -13.16
N ASP A 408 3.55 -2.25 -14.21
CA ASP A 408 3.22 -3.69 -14.18
C ASP A 408 1.90 -3.99 -13.43
N SER A 409 0.83 -3.30 -13.84
CA SER A 409 -0.50 -3.31 -13.19
C SER A 409 -0.57 -2.73 -11.76
N GLY A 410 0.43 -1.98 -11.30
CA GLY A 410 0.37 -1.21 -10.05
C GLY A 410 -0.77 -0.18 -10.06
N ASN A 411 -1.39 0.08 -8.91
CA ASN A 411 -2.59 0.92 -8.83
C ASN A 411 -2.60 1.84 -7.61
N ILE A 412 -2.88 3.12 -7.81
CA ILE A 412 -3.21 4.09 -6.76
C ILE A 412 -4.70 4.38 -6.84
N GLN A 413 -5.49 3.99 -5.83
CA GLN A 413 -6.96 3.99 -5.94
C GLN A 413 -7.71 4.55 -4.72
N ALA A 414 -8.57 5.55 -4.95
CA ALA A 414 -9.59 5.97 -4.00
C ALA A 414 -10.96 5.51 -4.52
N ALA A 415 -11.72 4.73 -3.75
CA ALA A 415 -12.94 4.11 -4.23
C ALA A 415 -14.07 4.04 -3.21
N SER A 416 -15.31 4.24 -3.66
CA SER A 416 -16.52 4.09 -2.83
C SER A 416 -17.54 3.13 -3.46
N SER A 417 -18.24 2.40 -2.59
CA SER A 417 -19.38 1.55 -2.97
C SER A 417 -20.48 1.61 -1.91
N GLY A 418 -21.51 2.41 -2.17
CA GLY A 418 -22.54 2.69 -1.18
C GLY A 418 -23.84 3.22 -1.76
N PHE A 419 -24.89 3.08 -0.96
CA PHE A 419 -26.19 3.71 -1.19
C PHE A 419 -26.22 5.06 -0.46
N GLY A 420 -26.89 6.06 -1.02
CA GLY A 420 -26.88 7.44 -0.54
C GLY A 420 -25.74 8.29 -1.12
N SER A 421 -26.04 9.55 -1.45
CA SER A 421 -25.08 10.55 -1.97
C SER A 421 -23.91 10.90 -1.04
N ALA A 422 -23.91 10.39 0.20
CA ALA A 422 -22.80 10.52 1.14
C ALA A 422 -21.63 9.55 0.84
N ALA A 423 -21.82 8.57 -0.05
CA ALA A 423 -20.81 7.58 -0.40
C ALA A 423 -19.76 8.12 -1.41
N ALA A 424 -19.21 9.32 -1.21
CA ALA A 424 -18.22 9.88 -2.14
C ALA A 424 -16.88 9.14 -2.07
N ALA A 425 -16.20 9.03 -3.21
CA ALA A 425 -14.83 8.54 -3.27
C ALA A 425 -13.84 9.65 -2.89
N GLY A 426 -12.70 9.28 -2.29
CA GLY A 426 -11.70 10.23 -1.79
C GLY A 426 -10.91 10.87 -2.92
N ASN A 427 -10.25 12.00 -2.66
CA ASN A 427 -9.38 12.63 -3.64
C ASN A 427 -8.02 11.90 -3.72
N ILE A 428 -7.37 11.99 -4.88
CA ILE A 428 -5.97 11.59 -5.06
C ILE A 428 -5.17 12.82 -5.46
N THR A 429 -4.14 13.15 -4.69
CA THR A 429 -3.22 14.26 -4.97
C THR A 429 -1.79 13.73 -5.10
N LEU A 430 -1.14 14.03 -6.23
CA LEU A 430 0.27 13.77 -6.46
C LEU A 430 0.98 15.12 -6.70
N GLU A 431 2.00 15.43 -5.90
CA GLU A 431 2.86 16.62 -6.05
C GLU A 431 4.33 16.17 -6.12
N VAL A 432 4.88 16.04 -7.33
CA VAL A 432 6.12 15.29 -7.60
C VAL A 432 7.01 16.00 -8.63
N ASP A 433 8.26 15.57 -8.80
CA ASP A 433 9.09 16.04 -9.93
C ASP A 433 8.74 15.27 -11.22
N GLU A 434 8.69 13.95 -11.17
CA GLU A 434 8.35 13.09 -12.32
C GLU A 434 7.22 12.11 -11.97
N LEU A 435 6.21 11.98 -12.84
CA LEU A 435 5.23 10.90 -12.77
C LEU A 435 5.32 10.02 -14.01
N VAL A 436 5.57 8.73 -13.79
CA VAL A 436 5.67 7.70 -14.82
C VAL A 436 4.60 6.63 -14.59
N ILE A 437 3.72 6.44 -15.59
CA ILE A 437 2.68 5.42 -15.57
C ILE A 437 2.85 4.50 -16.77
N GLU A 438 3.23 3.24 -16.53
CA GLU A 438 3.58 2.30 -17.60
C GLU A 438 2.98 0.90 -17.40
N ASN A 439 2.86 0.13 -18.48
CA ASN A 439 2.53 -1.31 -18.47
C ASN A 439 1.36 -1.70 -17.52
N GLY A 440 0.20 -1.12 -17.74
CA GLY A 440 -1.01 -1.36 -16.96
C GLY A 440 -1.08 -0.59 -15.64
N GLY A 441 -0.08 0.25 -15.34
CA GLY A 441 -0.10 1.13 -14.17
C GLY A 441 -1.30 2.10 -14.20
N GLN A 442 -1.97 2.31 -13.06
CA GLN A 442 -3.18 3.12 -13.00
C GLN A 442 -3.22 4.06 -11.79
N ILE A 443 -3.83 5.23 -11.98
CA ILE A 443 -4.37 6.08 -10.92
C ILE A 443 -5.88 6.12 -11.11
N THR A 444 -6.64 5.64 -10.13
CA THR A 444 -8.08 5.42 -10.28
C THR A 444 -8.89 6.03 -9.14
N ASN A 445 -9.76 6.97 -9.46
CA ASN A 445 -10.90 7.32 -8.62
C ASN A 445 -12.11 6.53 -9.09
N GLN A 446 -12.82 5.85 -8.20
CA GLN A 446 -14.00 5.07 -8.60
C GLN A 446 -15.16 5.19 -7.62
N ALA A 447 -16.26 5.79 -8.07
CA ALA A 447 -17.53 5.76 -7.36
C ALA A 447 -18.47 4.66 -7.91
N SER A 448 -19.29 4.11 -7.02
CA SER A 448 -20.34 3.16 -7.37
C SER A 448 -21.53 3.27 -6.41
N GLY A 449 -22.74 3.01 -6.94
CA GLY A 449 -24.00 3.36 -6.28
C GLY A 449 -24.34 4.84 -6.47
N GLU A 450 -24.82 5.52 -5.43
CA GLU A 450 -25.21 6.95 -5.50
C GLU A 450 -24.05 7.91 -5.16
N GLY A 451 -22.86 7.37 -4.92
CA GLY A 451 -21.65 8.13 -4.59
C GLY A 451 -21.12 8.96 -5.76
N VAL A 452 -20.51 10.10 -5.44
CA VAL A 452 -19.81 10.97 -6.40
C VAL A 452 -18.31 10.64 -6.43
N GLY A 453 -17.68 10.68 -7.61
CA GLY A 453 -16.24 10.51 -7.76
C GLY A 453 -15.44 11.67 -7.16
N GLY A 454 -14.31 11.38 -6.53
CA GLY A 454 -13.38 12.40 -6.04
C GLY A 454 -12.54 13.01 -7.17
N THR A 455 -11.79 14.07 -6.87
CA THR A 455 -10.88 14.67 -7.86
C THR A 455 -9.52 13.96 -7.85
N ILE A 456 -8.95 13.74 -9.03
CA ILE A 456 -7.53 13.40 -9.19
C ILE A 456 -6.78 14.68 -9.55
N THR A 457 -5.80 15.07 -8.73
CA THR A 457 -4.90 16.20 -8.99
C THR A 457 -3.48 15.70 -9.14
N VAL A 458 -2.85 16.02 -10.27
CA VAL A 458 -1.44 15.71 -10.55
C VAL A 458 -0.71 17.03 -10.84
N ALA A 459 0.21 17.42 -9.97
CA ALA A 459 1.24 18.40 -10.25
C ALA A 459 2.58 17.67 -10.37
N ALA A 460 3.19 17.74 -11.55
CA ALA A 460 4.45 17.06 -11.84
C ALA A 460 5.30 17.92 -12.79
N ASN A 461 6.62 18.04 -12.63
CA ASN A 461 7.41 18.75 -13.65
C ASN A 461 7.43 18.01 -14.99
N THR A 462 7.44 16.68 -14.95
CA THR A 462 7.33 15.77 -16.10
C THR A 462 6.23 14.74 -15.87
N LEU A 463 5.37 14.50 -16.87
CA LEU A 463 4.41 13.38 -16.85
C LEU A 463 4.55 12.52 -18.10
N LYS A 464 4.79 11.23 -17.90
CA LYS A 464 4.90 10.21 -18.92
C LYS A 464 3.88 9.09 -18.69
N ILE A 465 3.06 8.81 -19.70
CA ILE A 465 2.11 7.68 -19.72
C ILE A 465 2.39 6.86 -20.97
N SER A 466 2.79 5.58 -20.83
CA SER A 466 3.10 4.72 -21.99
C SER A 466 3.13 3.21 -21.73
N GLY A 467 2.63 2.40 -22.66
CA GLY A 467 2.74 0.94 -22.63
C GLY A 467 1.39 0.26 -22.85
N GLU A 468 1.21 -0.98 -22.44
CA GLU A 468 -0.11 -1.62 -22.55
C GLU A 468 -1.05 -1.12 -21.43
N GLN A 469 -2.16 -0.44 -21.77
CA GLN A 469 -3.24 -0.05 -20.85
C GLN A 469 -2.90 0.82 -19.60
N PRO A 470 -1.90 1.74 -19.61
CA PRO A 470 -1.71 2.65 -18.49
C PRO A 470 -2.80 3.75 -18.46
N GLY A 471 -3.08 4.35 -17.29
CA GLY A 471 -4.02 5.48 -17.29
C GLY A 471 -4.29 6.21 -15.98
N ILE A 472 -5.00 7.35 -16.13
CA ILE A 472 -5.55 8.18 -15.06
C ILE A 472 -7.07 8.22 -15.26
N GLN A 473 -7.83 7.65 -14.33
CA GLN A 473 -9.24 7.35 -14.52
C GLN A 473 -10.05 7.85 -13.32
N SER A 474 -11.04 8.69 -13.52
CA SER A 474 -11.93 9.20 -12.47
C SER A 474 -13.37 8.89 -12.85
N GLU A 475 -13.86 7.72 -12.44
CA GLU A 475 -15.02 7.10 -13.07
C GLU A 475 -16.15 6.82 -12.09
N THR A 476 -17.38 6.86 -12.61
CA THR A 476 -18.57 6.36 -11.90
C THR A 476 -19.19 5.19 -12.66
N THR A 477 -19.61 4.18 -11.89
CA THR A 477 -20.38 3.03 -12.39
C THR A 477 -21.82 3.01 -11.84
N GLY A 478 -22.20 4.05 -11.09
CA GLY A 478 -23.52 4.23 -10.50
C GLY A 478 -24.10 5.60 -10.80
N SER A 479 -25.22 5.93 -10.16
CA SER A 479 -26.05 7.10 -10.45
C SER A 479 -25.47 8.44 -10.00
N GLY A 480 -24.41 8.46 -9.19
CA GLY A 480 -23.69 9.70 -8.84
C GLY A 480 -22.66 10.08 -9.90
N ASP A 481 -22.32 11.37 -9.95
CA ASP A 481 -21.43 11.96 -10.97
C ASP A 481 -19.98 11.43 -10.89
N ALA A 482 -19.31 11.36 -12.04
CA ALA A 482 -17.87 11.07 -12.11
C ALA A 482 -17.05 12.25 -11.56
N GLY A 483 -15.84 11.95 -11.09
CA GLY A 483 -14.94 12.94 -10.52
C GLY A 483 -14.08 13.64 -11.58
N ASN A 484 -13.52 14.80 -11.24
CA ASN A 484 -12.69 15.57 -12.17
C ASN A 484 -11.24 15.05 -12.22
N ILE A 485 -10.55 15.30 -13.34
CA ILE A 485 -9.11 15.10 -13.50
C ILE A 485 -8.44 16.44 -13.77
N MET A 486 -7.46 16.81 -12.94
CA MET A 486 -6.66 18.01 -13.07
C MET A 486 -5.18 17.65 -13.17
N ILE A 487 -4.56 17.95 -14.30
CA ILE A 487 -3.14 17.68 -14.56
C ILE A 487 -2.46 19.02 -14.84
N ARG A 488 -1.40 19.32 -14.08
CA ARG A 488 -0.58 20.53 -14.19
C ARG A 488 0.88 20.10 -14.37
N PRO A 489 1.31 19.76 -15.59
CA PRO A 489 2.71 19.50 -15.85
C PRO A 489 3.50 20.82 -15.80
N GLY A 490 4.75 20.76 -15.36
CA GLY A 490 5.68 21.89 -15.36
C GLY A 490 6.30 22.15 -16.75
N GLU A 491 7.49 22.75 -16.76
CA GLU A 491 8.18 23.15 -17.99
C GLU A 491 8.68 21.95 -18.85
N ASN A 492 8.82 20.76 -18.26
CA ASN A 492 9.55 19.62 -18.83
C ASN A 492 8.68 18.61 -19.63
N ASN A 493 7.59 19.10 -20.19
CA ASN A 493 6.67 18.42 -21.12
C ASN A 493 5.79 17.29 -20.53
N LEU A 494 4.64 17.11 -21.19
CA LEU A 494 3.71 16.01 -21.01
C LEU A 494 3.77 15.09 -22.23
N VAL A 495 4.05 13.80 -22.00
CA VAL A 495 4.06 12.77 -23.06
C VAL A 495 3.07 11.66 -22.71
N VAL A 496 1.97 11.61 -23.45
CA VAL A 496 0.96 10.53 -23.37
C VAL A 496 1.02 9.76 -24.69
N LYS A 497 1.43 8.50 -24.63
CA LYS A 497 1.59 7.65 -25.82
C LYS A 497 1.24 6.20 -25.53
N GLY A 498 1.26 5.36 -26.57
CA GLY A 498 1.00 3.92 -26.56
C GLY A 498 -0.21 3.53 -25.73
N GLY A 499 -1.41 3.55 -26.31
CA GLY A 499 -2.63 2.96 -25.71
C GLY A 499 -3.09 3.53 -24.36
N GLY A 500 -2.44 4.57 -23.84
CA GLY A 500 -2.78 5.20 -22.56
C GLY A 500 -4.15 5.87 -22.55
N THR A 501 -4.77 5.93 -21.38
CA THR A 501 -6.11 6.52 -21.19
C THR A 501 -6.13 7.58 -20.08
N ILE A 502 -6.79 8.71 -20.34
CA ILE A 502 -7.15 9.72 -19.33
C ILE A 502 -8.67 9.90 -19.41
N SER A 503 -9.44 9.32 -18.48
CA SER A 503 -10.92 9.29 -18.58
C SER A 503 -11.63 9.75 -17.32
N ALA A 504 -12.58 10.67 -17.47
CA ALA A 504 -13.47 11.15 -16.41
C ALA A 504 -14.91 10.64 -16.65
N ASP A 505 -15.05 9.36 -17.00
CA ASP A 505 -16.26 8.82 -17.62
C ASP A 505 -17.30 8.28 -16.62
N SER A 506 -18.57 8.32 -17.03
CA SER A 506 -19.72 7.67 -16.40
C SER A 506 -20.13 6.45 -17.24
N ARG A 507 -19.76 5.24 -16.77
CA ARG A 507 -19.71 4.00 -17.59
C ARG A 507 -20.58 2.82 -17.10
N GLY A 508 -21.52 3.04 -16.19
CA GLY A 508 -22.41 1.98 -15.70
C GLY A 508 -23.78 1.93 -16.39
N ASP A 509 -24.39 0.75 -16.49
CA ASP A 509 -25.75 0.55 -17.02
C ASP A 509 -26.82 1.38 -16.30
N ASN A 510 -26.57 1.76 -15.04
CA ASN A 510 -27.43 2.61 -14.21
C ASN A 510 -26.83 4.01 -13.96
N ALA A 511 -25.75 4.38 -14.68
CA ALA A 511 -24.96 5.56 -14.40
C ALA A 511 -25.55 6.83 -15.02
N ILE A 512 -26.65 7.30 -14.43
CA ILE A 512 -27.33 8.57 -14.77
C ILE A 512 -26.54 9.82 -14.38
N GLY A 513 -25.41 9.65 -13.68
CA GLY A 513 -24.49 10.73 -13.33
C GLY A 513 -23.79 11.33 -14.54
N ASN A 514 -23.44 12.61 -14.42
CA ASN A 514 -22.61 13.34 -15.37
C ASN A 514 -21.18 12.78 -15.42
N ALA A 515 -20.52 12.93 -16.55
CA ALA A 515 -19.08 12.75 -16.66
C ALA A 515 -18.33 13.95 -16.04
N GLY A 516 -17.12 13.71 -15.53
CA GLY A 516 -16.28 14.74 -14.92
C GLY A 516 -15.52 15.57 -15.95
N ASP A 517 -15.04 16.74 -15.54
CA ASP A 517 -14.18 17.59 -16.36
C ASP A 517 -12.73 17.08 -16.34
N ILE A 518 -12.06 17.18 -17.50
CA ILE A 518 -10.61 16.98 -17.64
C ILE A 518 -9.97 18.34 -17.93
N SER A 519 -9.03 18.77 -17.09
CA SER A 519 -8.20 19.96 -17.33
C SER A 519 -6.72 19.59 -17.31
N ILE A 520 -6.06 19.74 -18.46
CA ILE A 520 -4.61 19.64 -18.62
C ILE A 520 -4.08 21.07 -18.85
N ASP A 521 -3.30 21.58 -17.89
CA ASP A 521 -2.80 22.97 -17.89
C ASP A 521 -1.27 22.98 -17.85
N ALA A 522 -0.66 22.90 -19.04
CA ALA A 522 0.77 22.82 -19.30
C ALA A 522 1.33 24.15 -19.82
N ALA A 523 0.83 25.30 -19.33
CA ALA A 523 0.98 26.61 -19.99
C ALA A 523 2.41 26.99 -20.46
N GLU A 524 3.45 26.53 -19.77
CA GLU A 524 4.87 26.77 -20.10
C GLU A 524 5.55 25.59 -20.85
N GLY A 525 4.98 24.38 -20.79
CA GLY A 525 5.52 23.14 -21.35
C GLY A 525 4.86 22.70 -22.68
N ASP A 526 5.41 21.67 -23.32
CA ASP A 526 4.85 21.07 -24.53
C ASP A 526 4.04 19.79 -24.22
N ILE A 527 2.97 19.55 -24.98
CA ILE A 527 2.12 18.35 -24.87
C ILE A 527 2.24 17.52 -26.15
N LEU A 528 2.58 16.23 -26.00
CA LEU A 528 2.49 15.22 -27.06
C LEU A 528 1.47 14.14 -26.66
N ILE A 529 0.46 13.95 -27.50
CA ILE A 529 -0.58 12.91 -27.37
C ILE A 529 -0.59 12.11 -28.68
N THR A 530 -0.12 10.87 -28.64
CA THR A 530 0.16 10.06 -29.85
C THR A 530 -0.21 8.58 -29.65
N ASP A 531 0.04 7.73 -30.65
CA ASP A 531 -0.05 6.27 -30.58
C ASP A 531 -1.41 5.74 -30.03
N GLY A 532 -2.52 6.24 -30.56
CA GLY A 532 -3.88 5.77 -30.24
C GLY A 532 -4.39 6.07 -28.82
N VAL A 533 -3.76 7.00 -28.10
CA VAL A 533 -4.17 7.45 -26.76
C VAL A 533 -5.60 8.01 -26.72
N LYS A 534 -6.29 7.80 -25.59
CA LYS A 534 -7.68 8.26 -25.40
C LYS A 534 -7.79 9.21 -24.22
N ILE A 535 -8.28 10.42 -24.47
CA ILE A 535 -8.69 11.38 -23.44
C ILE A 535 -10.21 11.53 -23.55
N SER A 536 -10.96 11.23 -22.49
CA SER A 536 -12.42 11.16 -22.57
C SER A 536 -13.19 11.67 -21.37
N ALA A 537 -14.33 12.31 -21.63
CA ALA A 537 -15.27 12.78 -20.62
C ALA A 537 -16.69 12.38 -21.04
N LYS A 538 -16.94 11.06 -21.03
CA LYS A 538 -18.13 10.44 -21.65
C LYS A 538 -19.11 9.94 -20.61
N THR A 539 -20.40 10.00 -20.94
CA THR A 539 -21.45 9.25 -20.24
C THR A 539 -22.22 8.35 -21.20
N ILE A 540 -22.55 7.15 -20.73
CA ILE A 540 -23.27 6.12 -21.51
C ILE A 540 -24.77 6.03 -21.21
N THR A 541 -25.30 6.97 -20.41
CA THR A 541 -26.74 7.11 -20.16
C THR A 541 -27.20 8.59 -20.28
N SER A 542 -28.27 9.00 -19.59
CA SER A 542 -28.90 10.33 -19.68
C SER A 542 -28.09 11.50 -19.08
N GLY A 543 -26.93 11.25 -18.46
CA GLY A 543 -26.08 12.30 -17.89
C GLY A 543 -25.49 13.24 -18.96
N GLN A 544 -24.88 14.35 -18.53
CA GLN A 544 -24.09 15.22 -19.42
C GLN A 544 -22.65 14.70 -19.56
N GLY A 545 -22.07 14.85 -20.76
CA GLY A 545 -20.63 14.71 -21.00
C GLY A 545 -19.86 15.87 -20.38
N GLY A 546 -18.64 15.61 -19.93
CA GLY A 546 -17.78 16.59 -19.26
C GLY A 546 -17.00 17.44 -20.24
N ASN A 547 -16.36 18.51 -19.76
CA ASN A 547 -15.53 19.37 -20.58
C ASN A 547 -14.08 18.85 -20.61
N ILE A 548 -13.42 18.97 -21.75
CA ILE A 548 -11.98 18.69 -21.90
C ILE A 548 -11.26 19.99 -22.23
N LYS A 549 -10.41 20.48 -21.33
CA LYS A 549 -9.56 21.66 -21.52
C LYS A 549 -8.10 21.23 -21.60
N VAL A 550 -7.41 21.61 -22.66
CA VAL A 550 -5.97 21.40 -22.85
C VAL A 550 -5.32 22.74 -23.18
N VAL A 551 -4.34 23.14 -22.36
CA VAL A 551 -3.55 24.38 -22.52
C VAL A 551 -2.06 24.03 -22.50
N ALA A 552 -1.27 24.58 -23.41
CA ALA A 552 0.19 24.39 -23.44
C ALA A 552 0.96 25.49 -24.17
N ARG A 553 2.29 25.35 -24.25
CA ARG A 553 3.12 26.09 -25.21
C ARG A 553 2.98 25.53 -26.63
N ASN A 554 3.22 24.22 -26.82
CA ASN A 554 2.93 23.48 -28.05
C ASN A 554 2.04 22.26 -27.76
N ILE A 555 1.16 21.90 -28.70
CA ILE A 555 0.25 20.75 -28.59
C ILE A 555 0.28 19.92 -29.87
N ASP A 556 0.79 18.71 -29.79
CA ASP A 556 0.79 17.72 -30.87
C ASP A 556 -0.20 16.58 -30.54
N ILE A 557 -1.23 16.39 -31.37
CA ILE A 557 -2.22 15.30 -31.26
C ILE A 557 -2.14 14.45 -32.53
N THR A 558 -1.47 13.31 -32.47
CA THR A 558 -1.08 12.55 -33.68
C THR A 558 -1.45 11.06 -33.61
N ASP A 559 -1.25 10.34 -34.72
CA ASP A 559 -1.19 8.87 -34.77
C ASP A 559 -2.40 8.17 -34.12
N GLY A 560 -3.61 8.63 -34.45
CA GLY A 560 -4.86 8.05 -33.98
C GLY A 560 -5.24 8.42 -32.55
N ALA A 561 -4.50 9.29 -31.87
CA ALA A 561 -4.89 9.83 -30.57
C ALA A 561 -6.25 10.55 -30.63
N SER A 562 -7.06 10.44 -29.58
CA SER A 562 -8.42 10.99 -29.55
C SER A 562 -8.74 11.76 -28.27
N LEU A 563 -9.29 12.98 -28.42
CA LEU A 563 -9.97 13.75 -27.37
C LEU A 563 -11.47 13.67 -27.62
N THR A 564 -12.26 13.21 -26.66
CA THR A 564 -13.66 12.88 -26.91
C THR A 564 -14.56 13.02 -25.69
N ALA A 565 -15.47 14.00 -25.71
CA ALA A 565 -16.53 14.15 -24.72
C ALA A 565 -17.88 13.81 -25.38
N GLU A 566 -18.71 13.01 -24.70
CA GLU A 566 -19.91 12.41 -25.28
C GLU A 566 -21.02 12.21 -24.25
N SER A 567 -22.28 12.29 -24.70
CA SER A 567 -23.45 11.80 -23.98
C SER A 567 -24.23 10.87 -24.91
N GLN A 568 -24.00 9.57 -24.76
CA GLN A 568 -24.67 8.54 -25.55
C GLN A 568 -25.55 7.72 -24.63
N PHE A 569 -26.62 7.14 -25.16
CA PHE A 569 -27.41 6.11 -24.48
C PHE A 569 -27.11 4.76 -25.13
N GLU A 570 -26.32 3.91 -24.47
CA GLU A 570 -26.15 2.52 -24.89
C GLU A 570 -27.24 1.66 -24.21
N GLY A 571 -28.20 1.19 -25.00
CA GLY A 571 -29.49 0.72 -24.49
C GLY A 571 -29.47 -0.58 -23.68
N GLY A 572 -29.27 -0.47 -22.36
CA GLY A 572 -29.62 -1.49 -21.37
C GLY A 572 -31.06 -1.28 -20.85
N ASN A 573 -31.92 -2.30 -20.99
CA ASN A 573 -33.31 -2.37 -20.48
C ASN A 573 -34.03 -1.01 -20.33
N SER A 574 -34.55 -0.48 -21.44
CA SER A 574 -35.48 0.65 -21.42
C SER A 574 -36.58 0.42 -20.37
N PRO A 575 -36.71 1.28 -19.34
CA PRO A 575 -37.85 1.24 -18.45
C PRO A 575 -39.09 1.45 -19.30
N SER A 576 -39.93 0.43 -19.41
CA SER A 576 -41.10 0.46 -20.28
C SER A 576 -42.02 1.60 -19.86
N ASN A 577 -42.00 2.71 -20.63
CA ASN A 577 -42.73 3.98 -20.52
C ASN A 577 -41.89 5.22 -20.11
N VAL A 578 -41.23 5.88 -21.08
CA VAL A 578 -41.09 7.35 -21.07
C VAL A 578 -40.97 7.94 -22.48
N ASP A 579 -41.96 8.72 -22.89
CA ASP A 579 -41.97 9.59 -24.08
C ASP A 579 -41.26 10.94 -23.80
N ASN A 580 -40.30 10.94 -22.86
CA ASN A 580 -39.70 12.14 -22.26
C ASN A 580 -38.34 11.85 -21.60
N GLN A 581 -37.49 11.03 -22.25
CA GLN A 581 -36.09 10.83 -21.86
C GLN A 581 -35.28 12.06 -22.30
N GLN A 582 -34.80 12.86 -21.34
CA GLN A 582 -33.95 14.01 -21.60
C GLN A 582 -32.48 13.54 -21.65
N TYR A 583 -31.85 13.65 -22.81
CA TYR A 583 -30.44 13.28 -23.02
C TYR A 583 -29.54 14.45 -22.58
N GLY A 584 -28.35 14.16 -22.07
CA GLY A 584 -27.37 15.20 -21.76
C GLY A 584 -26.71 15.77 -23.01
N THR A 585 -26.13 16.97 -22.87
CA THR A 585 -25.20 17.54 -23.84
C THR A 585 -23.84 16.84 -23.73
N SER A 586 -23.00 16.90 -24.76
CA SER A 586 -21.68 16.23 -24.74
C SER A 586 -20.52 17.05 -24.15
N GLY A 587 -20.80 18.16 -23.45
CA GLY A 587 -19.77 19.05 -22.92
C GLY A 587 -19.09 19.91 -24.01
N ASN A 588 -17.92 20.46 -23.71
CA ASN A 588 -17.12 21.25 -24.66
C ASN A 588 -15.67 20.76 -24.67
N ILE A 589 -14.98 20.90 -25.81
CA ILE A 589 -13.53 20.67 -25.91
C ILE A 589 -12.83 21.98 -26.25
N SER A 590 -11.83 22.36 -25.46
CA SER A 590 -10.99 23.53 -25.71
C SER A 590 -9.52 23.15 -25.75
N VAL A 591 -8.87 23.36 -26.89
CA VAL A 591 -7.43 23.15 -27.09
C VAL A 591 -6.79 24.51 -27.39
N SER A 592 -5.85 24.96 -26.57
CA SER A 592 -5.23 26.29 -26.71
C SER A 592 -3.73 26.25 -26.49
N ALA A 593 -2.95 26.62 -27.51
CA ALA A 593 -1.49 26.70 -27.43
C ALA A 593 -0.98 28.12 -27.68
N THR A 594 0.05 28.53 -26.96
CA THR A 594 0.67 29.86 -27.15
C THR A 594 1.57 29.93 -28.40
N ASP A 595 2.19 28.82 -28.78
CA ASP A 595 3.04 28.71 -29.98
C ASP A 595 2.38 27.87 -31.09
N SER A 596 2.17 26.56 -30.90
CA SER A 596 1.68 25.70 -31.99
C SER A 596 0.63 24.66 -31.58
N VAL A 597 -0.30 24.38 -32.49
CA VAL A 597 -1.19 23.20 -32.43
C VAL A 597 -1.03 22.41 -33.73
N VAL A 598 -0.68 21.13 -33.60
CA VAL A 598 -0.62 20.16 -34.70
C VAL A 598 -1.59 19.02 -34.43
N ILE A 599 -2.44 18.73 -35.40
CA ILE A 599 -3.31 17.56 -35.41
C ILE A 599 -3.02 16.78 -36.69
N ASP A 600 -2.48 15.57 -36.59
CA ASP A 600 -1.97 14.79 -37.74
C ASP A 600 -2.41 13.32 -37.58
N GLY A 601 -3.54 12.96 -38.20
CA GLY A 601 -4.22 11.68 -37.94
C GLY A 601 -4.85 11.55 -36.54
N GLY A 602 -4.85 12.63 -35.75
CA GLY A 602 -5.54 12.72 -34.45
C GLY A 602 -7.02 13.10 -34.59
N LYS A 603 -7.85 12.75 -33.59
CA LYS A 603 -9.30 13.00 -33.57
C LYS A 603 -9.72 13.87 -32.39
N ILE A 604 -10.48 14.94 -32.66
CA ILE A 604 -11.20 15.68 -31.62
C ILE A 604 -12.70 15.60 -31.96
N SER A 605 -13.54 15.11 -31.04
CA SER A 605 -14.97 14.94 -31.31
C SER A 605 -15.88 15.14 -30.11
N LEU A 606 -17.04 15.74 -30.38
CA LEU A 606 -18.20 15.80 -29.50
C LEU A 606 -19.31 14.92 -30.09
N SER A 607 -20.07 14.19 -29.25
CA SER A 607 -21.18 13.34 -29.72
C SER A 607 -22.31 13.25 -28.71
N THR A 608 -23.53 13.59 -29.13
CA THR A 608 -24.78 13.36 -28.40
C THR A 608 -25.84 12.78 -29.32
N GLN A 609 -26.79 12.03 -28.76
CA GLN A 609 -27.86 11.40 -29.53
C GLN A 609 -29.04 12.34 -29.84
N GLN A 610 -29.36 13.34 -28.99
CA GLN A 610 -30.58 14.16 -29.13
C GLN A 610 -30.50 15.64 -28.73
N THR A 611 -29.36 16.15 -28.23
CA THR A 611 -29.26 17.54 -27.73
C THR A 611 -28.12 18.32 -28.40
N ASP A 612 -27.74 19.46 -27.82
CA ASP A 612 -26.59 20.24 -28.27
C ASP A 612 -25.29 19.47 -27.99
N ALA A 613 -24.47 19.32 -29.03
CA ALA A 613 -23.16 18.69 -28.91
C ALA A 613 -22.14 19.56 -28.17
N GLY A 614 -22.42 20.87 -28.03
CA GLY A 614 -21.48 21.84 -27.48
C GLY A 614 -20.39 22.24 -28.48
N ASN A 615 -19.33 22.87 -27.98
CA ASN A 615 -18.34 23.53 -28.84
C ASN A 615 -16.96 22.87 -28.77
N ILE A 616 -16.36 22.66 -29.94
CA ILE A 616 -14.91 22.43 -30.08
C ILE A 616 -14.27 23.78 -30.41
N VAL A 617 -13.37 24.24 -29.55
CA VAL A 617 -12.60 25.49 -29.72
C VAL A 617 -11.12 25.13 -29.80
N ILE A 618 -10.47 25.46 -30.92
CA ILE A 618 -9.02 25.27 -31.07
C ILE A 618 -8.38 26.63 -31.33
N ARG A 619 -7.29 26.92 -30.61
CA ARG A 619 -6.52 28.17 -30.71
C ARG A 619 -5.03 27.85 -30.77
N GLY A 620 -4.39 28.07 -31.92
CA GLY A 620 -2.93 28.10 -32.03
C GLY A 620 -2.45 29.54 -32.15
N GLY A 621 -1.30 29.87 -31.55
CA GLY A 621 -0.73 31.22 -31.59
C GLY A 621 -0.01 31.55 -32.89
N LYS A 622 1.10 30.85 -33.17
CA LYS A 622 1.97 31.09 -34.34
C LYS A 622 1.76 30.08 -35.46
N LEU A 623 1.44 28.83 -35.12
CA LEU A 623 1.24 27.73 -36.08
C LEU A 623 -0.01 26.93 -35.74
N PHE A 624 -0.80 26.63 -36.76
CA PHE A 624 -1.91 25.68 -36.71
C PHE A 624 -1.82 24.78 -37.94
N ARG A 625 -1.73 23.47 -37.74
CA ARG A 625 -1.74 22.46 -38.81
C ARG A 625 -2.74 21.36 -38.46
N MET A 626 -3.58 20.99 -39.43
CA MET A 626 -4.55 19.91 -39.29
C MET A 626 -4.56 19.08 -40.58
N ASP A 627 -4.00 17.88 -40.51
CA ASP A 627 -3.89 16.91 -41.60
C ASP A 627 -4.77 15.68 -41.25
N ASN A 628 -5.72 15.35 -42.14
CA ASN A 628 -6.78 14.33 -41.95
C ASN A 628 -6.44 12.98 -42.62
#